data_AF-A0A7J9N6S5-F1
#
_entry.id   AF-A0A7J9N6S5-F1
#
_cell.length_a   1.000
_cell.length_b   1.000
_cell.length_c   1.000
_cell.angle_alpha   90.00
_cell.angle_beta   90.00
_cell.angle_gamma   90.00
#
_symmetry.space_group_name_H-M   'P 1'
#
loop_
_entity.id
_entity.type
_entity.pdbx_description
1 polymer ?
#
loop_
_entity_poly.entity_id
_entity_poly.type
_entity_poly.pdbx_seq_one_letter_code
_entity_poly.pdbx_strand_id
1 'polypeptide(L)'
;MKILAVSPLTTPKYIWWWERRINDNIPVLSQENVRPIEKHLQEVADHLHTLAVQADVLSLKYESESSRGRELALFLRRVKALSIKAKPYM
;
A
#
# COMPACT_ATOMS: atom_id res chain seq x y z
N MET A 1 -8.89 13.34 -11.89
CA MET A 1 -10.23 12.72 -11.93
C MET A 1 -10.93 13.11 -13.23
N LYS A 2 -11.17 12.16 -14.13
CA LYS A 2 -11.98 12.36 -15.35
C LYS A 2 -12.46 11.00 -15.88
N ILE A 3 -13.72 10.75 -15.54
CA ILE A 3 -14.77 9.92 -16.16
C ILE A 3 -14.31 8.66 -16.92
N LEU A 4 -14.42 7.51 -16.26
CA LEU A 4 -14.50 6.20 -16.88
C LEU A 4 -15.92 6.03 -17.44
N ALA A 5 -16.09 6.22 -18.76
CA ALA A 5 -17.28 5.78 -19.46
C ALA A 5 -17.04 4.34 -19.94
N VAL A 6 -17.60 3.38 -19.21
CA VAL A 6 -17.65 1.96 -19.60
C VAL A 6 -18.81 1.78 -20.58
N SER A 7 -18.55 2.07 -21.86
CA SER A 7 -19.43 1.68 -22.97
C SER A 7 -18.74 0.59 -23.79
N PRO A 8 -19.48 -0.39 -24.35
CA PRO A 8 -18.90 -1.43 -25.21
C PRO A 8 -18.01 -0.81 -26.29
N LEU A 9 -16.82 -1.39 -26.46
CA LEU A 9 -15.70 -0.93 -27.28
C LEU A 9 -15.98 -1.06 -28.79
N THR A 10 -17.10 -0.53 -29.28
CA THR A 10 -17.55 -0.57 -30.68
C THR A 10 -17.96 0.81 -31.17
N THR A 11 -17.38 1.88 -30.62
CA THR A 11 -17.54 3.21 -31.18
C THR A 11 -16.85 3.24 -32.55
N PRO A 12 -17.52 3.63 -33.65
CA PRO A 12 -16.94 3.62 -35.00
C PRO A 12 -15.60 4.38 -35.11
N LYS A 13 -15.43 5.40 -34.26
CA LYS A 13 -14.18 6.17 -34.13
C LYS A 13 -12.99 5.33 -33.64
N TYR A 14 -13.22 4.34 -32.77
CA TYR A 14 -12.19 3.42 -32.29
C TYR A 14 -11.79 2.41 -33.38
N ILE A 15 -12.77 1.88 -34.13
CA ILE A 15 -12.53 0.96 -35.25
C ILE A 15 -11.70 1.65 -36.33
N TRP A 16 -12.08 2.88 -36.72
CA TRP A 16 -11.35 3.66 -37.71
C TRP A 16 -9.92 3.99 -37.27
N TRP A 17 -9.72 4.28 -35.99
CA TRP A 17 -8.39 4.48 -35.41
C TRP A 17 -7.58 3.17 -35.39
N TRP A 18 -8.20 2.03 -35.14
CA TRP A 18 -7.55 0.71 -35.17
C TRP A 18 -7.11 0.30 -36.58
N GLU A 19 -7.99 0.46 -37.56
CA GLU A 19 -7.69 0.19 -38.99
C GLU A 19 -6.55 1.07 -39.50
N ARG A 20 -6.50 2.35 -39.07
CA ARG A 20 -5.38 3.25 -39.37
C ARG A 20 -4.05 2.74 -38.81
N ARG A 21 -4.02 2.27 -37.55
CA ARG A 21 -2.80 1.78 -36.89
C ARG A 21 -2.27 0.46 -37.45
N ILE A 22 -3.12 -0.39 -38.02
CA ILE A 22 -2.68 -1.63 -38.70
C ILE A 22 -1.77 -1.30 -39.90
N ASN A 23 -2.00 -0.18 -40.59
CA ASN A 23 -1.18 0.28 -41.72
C ASN A 23 0.13 0.98 -41.33
N ASP A 24 0.29 1.39 -40.07
CA ASP A 24 1.43 2.19 -39.61
C ASP A 24 2.66 1.33 -39.22
N ASN A 25 2.71 0.04 -39.59
CA ASN A 25 3.77 -0.92 -39.22
C ASN A 25 4.08 -0.99 -37.70
N ILE A 26 3.17 -0.50 -36.86
CA ILE A 26 3.30 -0.63 -35.41
C ILE A 26 3.06 -2.11 -35.10
N PRO A 27 4.02 -2.81 -34.48
CA PRO A 27 3.82 -4.22 -34.16
C PRO A 27 2.60 -4.33 -33.25
N VAL A 28 1.62 -5.14 -33.67
CA VAL A 28 0.62 -5.70 -32.75
C VAL A 28 1.42 -6.20 -31.55
N LEU A 29 1.06 -5.74 -30.34
CA LEU A 29 1.59 -6.28 -29.09
C LEU A 29 1.35 -7.78 -29.13
N SER A 30 2.32 -8.54 -29.62
CA SER A 30 2.20 -9.97 -29.78
C SER A 30 1.87 -10.48 -28.38
N GLN A 31 0.89 -11.37 -28.30
CA GLN A 31 0.45 -11.99 -27.04
C GLN A 31 1.61 -12.65 -26.27
N GLU A 32 2.74 -12.85 -26.95
CA GLU A 32 4.04 -13.27 -26.43
C GLU A 32 4.68 -12.26 -25.47
N ASN A 33 4.44 -10.96 -25.63
CA ASN A 33 4.92 -9.89 -24.74
C ASN A 33 3.93 -9.58 -23.62
N VAL A 34 2.65 -9.93 -23.78
CA VAL A 34 1.60 -9.68 -22.79
C VAL A 34 1.69 -10.67 -21.62
N ARG A 35 1.94 -11.96 -21.89
CA ARG A 35 2.06 -12.99 -20.84
C ARG A 35 3.23 -12.76 -19.86
N PRO A 36 4.44 -12.35 -20.30
CA PRO A 36 5.54 -12.00 -19.40
C PRO A 36 5.23 -10.78 -18.52
N ILE A 37 4.55 -9.78 -19.06
CA ILE A 37 4.19 -8.55 -18.34
C ILE A 37 3.14 -8.83 -17.26
N GLU A 38 2.13 -9.64 -17.57
CA GLU A 38 1.13 -10.10 -16.59
C GLU A 38 1.78 -10.88 -15.44
N LYS A 39 2.73 -11.77 -15.77
CA LYS A 39 3.48 -12.54 -14.76
C LYS A 39 4.33 -11.62 -13.87
N HIS A 40 4.99 -10.61 -14.45
CA HIS A 40 5.79 -9.66 -13.69
C HIS A 40 4.92 -8.77 -12.78
N LEU A 41 3.76 -8.33 -13.26
CA LEU A 41 2.79 -7.60 -12.44
C LEU A 41 2.25 -8.45 -11.28
N GLN A 42 2.00 -9.74 -11.51
CA GLN A 42 1.58 -10.66 -10.46
C GLN A 42 2.67 -10.83 -9.39
N GLU A 43 3.92 -11.03 -9.80
CA GLU A 43 5.06 -11.16 -8.88
C GLU A 43 5.27 -9.88 -8.05
N VAL A 44 5.16 -8.71 -8.69
CA VAL A 44 5.21 -7.41 -7.99
C VAL A 44 4.04 -7.27 -7.00
N ALA A 45 2.83 -7.70 -7.39
CA ALA A 45 1.66 -7.66 -6.51
C ALA A 45 1.82 -8.59 -5.29
N ASP A 46 2.36 -9.80 -5.49
CA ASP A 46 2.60 -10.77 -4.43
C ASP A 46 3.68 -10.28 -3.44
N HIS A 47 4.73 -9.64 -3.96
CA HIS A 47 5.76 -9.00 -3.13
C HIS A 47 5.20 -7.82 -2.33
N LEU A 48 4.39 -6.98 -2.95
CA LEU A 48 3.73 -5.86 -2.25
C LEU A 48 2.76 -6.35 -1.18
N HIS A 49 2.01 -7.41 -1.45
CA HIS A 49 1.13 -8.04 -0.46
C HIS A 49 1.93 -8.55 0.74
N THR A 50 3.06 -9.22 0.49
CA THR A 50 3.95 -9.71 1.55
C THR A 50 4.52 -8.57 2.40
N LEU A 51 4.92 -7.46 1.77
CA LEU A 51 5.39 -6.26 2.47
C LEU A 51 4.29 -5.59 3.29
N ALA A 52 3.06 -5.52 2.77
CA ALA A 52 1.93 -4.97 3.50
C ALA A 52 1.63 -5.77 4.77
N VAL A 53 1.59 -7.10 4.68
CA VAL A 53 1.39 -7.97 5.86
C VAL A 53 2.51 -7.78 6.89
N GLN A 54 3.77 -7.64 6.46
CA GLN A 54 4.88 -7.37 7.37
C GLN A 54 4.74 -5.99 8.04
N ALA A 55 4.33 -4.97 7.29
CA ALA A 55 4.09 -3.63 7.83
C ALA A 55 2.97 -3.64 8.87
N ASP A 56 1.89 -4.39 8.65
CA ASP A 56 0.79 -4.52 9.61
C ASP A 56 1.24 -5.21 10.91
N VAL A 57 2.00 -6.30 10.79
CA VAL A 57 2.56 -7.00 11.98
C VAL A 57 3.51 -6.08 12.76
N LEU A 58 4.37 -5.34 12.06
CA LEU A 58 5.27 -4.37 12.69
C LEU A 58 4.51 -3.21 13.33
N SER A 59 3.44 -2.74 12.70
CA SER A 59 2.56 -1.69 13.22
C SER A 59 1.91 -2.13 14.53
N LEU A 60 1.30 -3.32 14.57
CA LEU A 60 0.70 -3.89 15.79
C LEU A 60 1.72 -4.06 16.91
N LYS A 61 2.92 -4.55 16.59
CA LYS A 61 4.02 -4.67 17.56
C LYS A 61 4.39 -3.30 18.13
N TYR A 62 4.55 -2.29 17.27
CA TYR A 62 4.97 -0.97 17.70
C TYR A 62 3.87 -0.24 18.51
N GLU A 63 2.59 -0.42 18.17
CA GLU A 63 1.50 0.10 18.99
C GLU A 63 1.47 -0.55 20.37
N SER A 64 1.67 -1.86 20.48
CA SER A 64 1.69 -2.57 21.76
C SER A 64 2.88 -2.13 22.64
N GLU A 65 4.07 -1.98 22.05
CA GLU A 65 5.26 -1.48 22.73
C GLU A 65 5.11 0.00 23.12
N SER A 66 4.50 0.82 22.27
CA SER A 66 4.21 2.23 22.54
C SER A 66 3.19 2.37 23.68
N SER A 67 2.14 1.54 23.71
CA SER A 67 1.17 1.48 24.80
C SER A 67 1.84 1.13 26.13
N ARG A 68 2.66 0.07 26.13
CA ARG A 68 3.47 -0.32 27.29
C ARG A 68 4.43 0.78 27.74
N GLY A 69 5.10 1.45 26.80
CA GLY A 69 5.98 2.58 27.07
C GLY A 69 5.24 3.76 27.71
N ARG A 70 4.02 4.06 27.25
CA ARG A 70 3.16 5.10 27.84
C ARG A 70 2.73 4.74 29.26
N GLU A 71 2.37 3.49 29.50
CA GLU A 71 1.99 3.00 30.82
C GLU A 71 3.15 3.08 31.82
N LEU A 72 4.34 2.65 31.41
CA LEU A 72 5.57 2.78 32.20
C LEU A 72 5.89 4.25 32.50
N ALA A 73 5.75 5.14 31.51
CA ALA A 73 5.97 6.58 31.72
C ALA A 73 4.98 7.17 32.74
N LEU A 74 3.71 6.75 32.71
CA LEU A 74 2.70 7.13 33.71
C LEU A 74 3.05 6.61 35.10
N PHE A 75 3.49 5.36 35.21
CA PHE A 75 3.92 4.77 36.47
C PHE A 75 5.11 5.52 37.08
N LEU A 76 6.14 5.79 36.29
CA LEU A 76 7.31 6.56 36.73
C LEU A 76 6.94 7.98 37.17
N ARG A 77 5.98 8.64 36.49
CA ARG A 77 5.43 9.93 36.94
C ARG A 77 4.78 9.83 38.32
N ARG A 78 3.99 8.78 38.58
CA ARG A 78 3.36 8.54 39.90
C ARG A 78 4.40 8.31 40.98
N VAL A 79 5.41 7.47 40.71
CA VAL A 79 6.52 7.22 41.65
C VAL A 79 7.26 8.51 41.97
N LYS A 80 7.55 9.34 40.97
CA LYS A 80 8.18 10.66 41.17
C LYS A 80 7.32 11.59 42.03
N ALA A 81 6.01 11.64 41.79
CA ALA A 81 5.09 12.43 42.60
C ALA A 81 5.02 11.96 44.06
N LEU A 82 4.99 10.64 44.27
CA LEU A 82 5.04 10.05 45.61
C LEU A 82 6.36 10.35 46.32
N SER A 83 7.48 10.27 45.63
CA SER A 83 8.79 10.65 46.17
C SER A 83 8.83 12.12 46.61
N ILE A 84 8.28 13.03 45.80
CA ILE A 84 8.16 14.45 46.16
C ILE A 84 7.23 14.64 47.37
N LYS A 85 6.13 13.89 47.45
CA LYS A 85 5.19 13.94 48.57
C LYS A 85 5.76 13.36 49.86
N ALA A 86 6.65 12.37 49.77
CA ALA A 86 7.28 11.71 50.91
C ALA A 86 8.48 12.49 51.47
N LYS A 87 9.14 13.32 50.65
CA LYS A 87 10.29 14.17 51.07
C LYS A 87 10.10 14.98 52.36
N PRO A 88 8.95 15.63 52.65
CA PRO A 88 8.77 16.37 53.91
C PRO A 88 8.59 15.49 55.15
N TYR A 89 8.49 14.17 55.00
CA TYR A 89 8.36 13.20 56.10
C TYR A 89 9.65 12.42 56.38
N MET A 90 10.76 12.83 55.74
CA MET A 90 12.12 12.33 55.97
C MET A 90 13.00 13.48 56.45
#